data_AF-A0A357CUL1-F1
#
_entry.id   AF-A0A357CUL1-F1
#
_cell.length_a   1.000
_cell.length_b   1.000
_cell.length_c   1.000
_cell.angle_alpha   90.00
_cell.angle_beta   90.00
_cell.angle_gamma   90.00
#
_symmetry.space_group_name_H-M   'P 1'
#
loop_
_entity.id
_entity.type
_entity.pdbx_description
1 polymer ?
#
loop_
_entity_poly.entity_id
_entity_poly.type
_entity_poly.pdbx_seq_one_letter_code
_entity_poly.pdbx_strand_id
1 'polypeptide(L)'
;YIFGGDQVGKAPFSLDGSGNLLYNGQNVETGTFHDEFRYIDVGIGLDVDASGNVAPKSAFNVSTSGAVLLGTGVDGNGITNNLHNLLGDIAEKFENDDLSDIQLYSDKLNEKASDIRIQYVSIGAKSDYISFFSERLYSEKTNAAKRQSELEGINLEEAIIIFSEQELAYNACLQMGSKLLQPSLMDYLR
;
A
#
# COMPACT_ATOMS: atom_id res chain seq x y z
N TYR A 1 -14.22 1.73 -6.62
CA TYR A 1 -14.18 3.17 -6.95
C TYR A 1 -13.08 3.83 -6.14
N ILE A 2 -12.24 4.65 -6.78
CA ILE A 2 -11.02 5.22 -6.17
C ILE A 2 -11.37 6.37 -5.21
N PHE A 3 -12.39 7.17 -5.55
CA PHE A 3 -12.87 8.29 -4.73
C PHE A 3 -13.98 7.90 -3.73
N GLY A 4 -14.01 6.62 -3.36
CA GLY A 4 -15.04 6.05 -2.47
C GLY A 4 -14.87 6.41 -1.00
N GLY A 5 -13.77 7.06 -0.63
CA GLY A 5 -13.46 7.30 0.78
C GLY A 5 -13.26 5.99 1.52
N ASP A 6 -14.09 5.75 2.52
CA ASP A 6 -14.13 4.52 3.31
C ASP A 6 -14.96 3.41 2.61
N GLN A 7 -15.94 3.76 1.77
CA GLN A 7 -16.81 2.84 1.05
C GLN A 7 -16.09 2.08 -0.09
N VAL A 8 -16.42 0.79 -0.25
CA VAL A 8 -15.93 -0.07 -1.34
C VAL A 8 -17.11 -0.60 -2.15
N GLY A 9 -16.94 -0.66 -3.47
CA GLY A 9 -17.88 -1.35 -4.37
C GLY A 9 -19.13 -0.58 -4.78
N LYS A 10 -19.43 0.57 -4.17
CA LYS A 10 -20.53 1.46 -4.58
C LYS A 10 -20.01 2.70 -5.29
N ALA A 11 -20.76 3.17 -6.29
CA ALA A 11 -20.45 4.42 -6.97
C ALA A 11 -20.53 5.57 -5.95
N PRO A 12 -19.46 6.36 -5.77
CA PRO A 12 -19.41 7.41 -4.76
C PRO A 12 -20.29 8.60 -5.12
N PHE A 13 -20.46 8.86 -6.41
CA PHE A 13 -21.19 10.01 -6.92
C PHE A 13 -22.50 9.57 -7.57
N SER A 14 -23.57 10.30 -7.27
CA SER A 14 -24.88 10.18 -7.91
C SER A 14 -25.49 11.58 -8.06
N LEU A 15 -26.50 11.72 -8.90
CA LEU A 15 -27.25 12.97 -9.06
C LEU A 15 -28.65 12.82 -8.47
N ASP A 16 -29.18 13.87 -7.84
CA ASP A 16 -30.58 13.89 -7.42
C ASP A 16 -31.49 14.28 -8.60
N GLY A 17 -32.81 14.23 -8.37
CA GLY A 17 -33.80 14.66 -9.36
C GLY A 17 -33.76 16.16 -9.70
N SER A 18 -32.94 16.95 -9.01
CA SER A 18 -32.73 18.39 -9.26
C SER A 18 -31.37 18.66 -9.92
N GLY A 19 -30.57 17.63 -10.22
CA GLY A 19 -29.25 17.77 -10.85
C GLY A 19 -28.09 18.03 -9.89
N ASN A 20 -28.32 18.07 -8.58
CA ASN A 20 -27.24 18.29 -7.61
C ASN A 20 -26.44 17.00 -7.39
N LEU A 21 -25.14 17.17 -7.16
CA LEU A 21 -24.25 16.05 -6.85
C LEU A 21 -24.48 15.53 -5.42
N LEU A 22 -24.56 14.21 -5.30
CA LEU A 22 -24.57 13.49 -4.03
C LEU A 22 -23.30 12.65 -3.92
N TYR A 23 -22.65 12.75 -2.76
CA TYR A 23 -21.56 11.89 -2.35
C TYR A 23 -22.06 10.87 -1.32
N ASN A 24 -21.91 9.57 -1.62
CA ASN A 24 -22.39 8.48 -0.76
C ASN A 24 -23.88 8.63 -0.34
N GLY A 25 -24.70 9.23 -1.21
CA GLY A 25 -26.13 9.49 -0.97
C GLY A 25 -26.45 10.74 -0.15
N GLN A 26 -25.45 11.54 0.23
CA GLN A 26 -25.64 12.85 0.86
C GLN A 26 -25.33 13.98 -0.13
N ASN A 27 -26.14 15.03 -0.14
CA ASN A 27 -25.90 16.20 -0.99
C ASN A 27 -24.58 16.88 -0.58
N VAL A 28 -23.72 17.19 -1.57
CA VAL A 28 -22.37 17.72 -1.32
C VAL A 28 -22.34 19.15 -0.75
N GLU A 29 -23.43 19.90 -0.85
CA GLU A 29 -23.54 21.28 -0.37
C GLU A 29 -24.10 21.39 1.04
N THR A 30 -24.96 20.45 1.42
CA THR A 30 -25.67 20.46 2.72
C THR A 30 -25.31 19.30 3.64
N GLY A 31 -24.68 18.26 3.10
CA GLY A 31 -24.23 17.09 3.84
C GLY A 31 -23.09 17.38 4.81
N THR A 32 -22.94 16.52 5.82
CA THR A 32 -21.82 16.58 6.76
C THR A 32 -20.86 15.44 6.43
N PHE A 33 -19.64 15.79 6.05
CA PHE A 33 -18.61 14.83 5.67
C PHE A 33 -17.54 14.77 6.75
N HIS A 34 -17.18 13.56 7.14
CA HIS A 34 -16.11 13.30 8.10
C HIS A 34 -14.85 12.86 7.37
N ASP A 35 -13.70 12.92 8.04
CA ASP A 35 -12.46 12.40 7.49
C ASP A 35 -12.57 10.88 7.31
N GLU A 36 -12.41 10.44 6.06
CA GLU A 36 -12.49 9.04 5.67
C GLU A 36 -11.10 8.44 5.56
N PHE A 37 -10.82 7.38 6.32
CA PHE A 37 -9.53 6.70 6.33
C PHE A 37 -9.65 5.25 5.88
N ARG A 38 -8.71 4.80 5.05
CA ARG A 38 -8.53 3.38 4.73
C ARG A 38 -7.06 3.02 4.83
N TYR A 39 -6.72 2.34 5.90
CA TYR A 39 -5.35 1.91 6.16
C TYR A 39 -5.07 0.55 5.56
N ILE A 40 -3.94 0.42 4.88
CA ILE A 40 -3.36 -0.86 4.47
C ILE A 40 -1.95 -0.98 5.04
N ASP A 41 -1.54 -2.19 5.40
CA ASP A 41 -0.14 -2.46 5.72
C ASP A 41 0.63 -2.70 4.42
N VAL A 42 1.75 -1.98 4.26
CA VAL A 42 2.68 -2.13 3.13
C VAL A 42 4.05 -2.64 3.60
N GLY A 43 4.08 -3.41 4.68
CA GLY A 43 5.30 -3.94 5.28
C GLY A 43 5.96 -2.94 6.24
N ILE A 44 5.15 -2.09 6.88
CA ILE A 44 5.60 -1.13 7.90
C ILE A 44 5.39 -1.72 9.31
N GLY A 45 4.48 -2.69 9.42
CA GLY A 45 4.12 -3.32 10.69
C GLY A 45 2.95 -2.57 11.31
N LEU A 46 1.74 -2.89 10.86
CA LEU A 46 0.50 -2.30 11.35
C LEU A 46 0.35 -2.49 12.87
N ASP A 47 0.21 -1.36 13.56
CA ASP A 47 -0.01 -1.28 14.99
C ASP A 47 -1.34 -0.58 15.26
N VAL A 48 -2.01 -1.03 16.31
CA VAL A 48 -3.32 -0.54 16.71
C VAL A 48 -3.26 -0.16 18.18
N ASP A 49 -3.76 1.04 18.49
CA ASP A 49 -3.86 1.50 19.86
C ASP A 49 -4.90 0.68 20.65
N ALA A 50 -4.92 0.87 21.98
CA ALA A 50 -5.87 0.19 22.86
C ALA A 50 -7.35 0.55 22.56
N SER A 51 -7.61 1.60 21.77
CA SER A 51 -8.93 2.03 21.35
C SER A 51 -9.33 1.47 19.97
N GLY A 52 -8.45 0.67 19.34
CA GLY A 52 -8.67 0.08 18.02
C GLY A 52 -8.37 1.01 16.85
N ASN A 53 -7.76 2.18 17.08
CA ASN A 53 -7.33 3.07 16.00
C ASN A 53 -5.95 2.67 15.51
N VAL A 54 -5.76 2.74 14.20
CA VAL A 54 -4.47 2.44 13.58
C VAL A 54 -3.49 3.58 13.88
N ALA A 55 -2.28 3.25 14.34
CA ALA A 55 -1.28 4.26 14.62
C ALA A 55 -0.89 5.01 13.32
N PRO A 56 -0.85 6.37 13.29
CA PRO A 56 -0.66 7.16 12.05
C PRO A 56 0.66 6.96 11.28
N LYS A 57 1.53 6.04 11.74
CA LYS A 57 2.84 5.71 11.14
C LYS A 57 3.02 4.23 10.87
N SER A 58 2.10 3.38 11.34
CA SER A 58 2.19 1.93 11.17
C SER A 58 1.46 1.44 9.93
N ALA A 59 0.67 2.28 9.29
CA ALA A 59 -0.13 1.90 8.13
C ALA A 59 -0.25 3.03 7.11
N PHE A 60 -0.45 2.64 5.86
CA PHE A 60 -0.56 3.56 4.75
C PHE A 60 -2.02 3.87 4.43
N ASN A 61 -2.40 5.15 4.48
CA ASN A 61 -3.75 5.57 4.13
C ASN A 61 -3.92 5.67 2.60
N VAL A 62 -4.79 4.82 2.03
CA VAL A 62 -5.16 4.78 0.61
C VAL A 62 -6.53 5.39 0.31
N SER A 63 -7.27 5.87 1.32
CA SER A 63 -8.53 6.54 1.04
C SER A 63 -8.29 7.87 0.34
N THR A 64 -9.09 8.12 -0.68
CA THR A 64 -9.27 9.45 -1.27
C THR A 64 -10.76 9.76 -1.20
N SER A 65 -11.14 10.76 -0.41
CA SER A 65 -12.52 11.18 -0.30
C SER A 65 -12.94 11.97 -1.53
N GLY A 66 -14.03 11.55 -2.17
CA GLY A 66 -14.60 12.27 -3.31
C GLY A 66 -15.22 13.61 -2.91
N ALA A 67 -15.73 13.71 -1.68
CA ALA A 67 -16.23 14.95 -1.11
C ALA A 67 -15.11 15.99 -0.95
N VAL A 68 -13.95 15.59 -0.43
CA VAL A 68 -12.78 16.47 -0.30
C VAL A 68 -12.21 16.83 -1.68
N LEU A 69 -12.27 15.92 -2.65
CA LEU A 69 -11.79 16.16 -4.01
C LEU A 69 -12.57 17.25 -4.74
N LEU A 70 -13.89 17.13 -4.75
CA LEU A 70 -14.74 18.06 -5.50
C LEU A 70 -15.10 19.30 -4.69
N GLY A 71 -14.86 19.29 -3.37
CA GLY A 71 -15.27 20.35 -2.46
C GLY A 71 -16.69 20.16 -1.96
N THR A 72 -16.97 20.71 -0.77
CA THR A 72 -18.28 20.60 -0.10
C THR A 72 -18.71 21.95 0.46
N GLY A 73 -20.02 22.10 0.63
CA GLY A 73 -20.61 23.31 1.19
C GLY A 73 -20.84 24.43 0.17
N VAL A 74 -21.39 25.52 0.68
CA VAL A 74 -21.64 26.77 -0.03
C VAL A 74 -20.85 27.88 0.67
N ASP A 75 -20.34 28.85 -0.09
CA ASP A 75 -19.65 29.99 0.49
C ASP A 75 -20.60 31.06 1.07
N GLY A 76 -20.02 32.08 1.72
CA GLY A 76 -20.79 33.18 2.29
C GLY A 76 -21.52 34.06 1.27
N ASN A 77 -21.21 33.92 -0.02
CA ASN A 77 -21.86 34.62 -1.13
C ASN A 77 -22.97 33.76 -1.79
N GLY A 78 -23.20 32.54 -1.30
CA GLY A 78 -24.19 31.62 -1.87
C GLY A 78 -23.68 30.82 -3.07
N ILE A 79 -22.38 30.90 -3.41
CA ILE A 79 -21.77 30.13 -4.50
C ILE A 79 -21.30 28.79 -3.96
N THR A 80 -21.63 27.73 -4.70
CA THR A 80 -21.22 26.37 -4.38
C THR A 80 -19.69 26.21 -4.34
N ASN A 81 -19.19 25.52 -3.32
CA ASN A 81 -17.78 25.13 -3.25
C ASN A 81 -17.51 23.81 -3.96
N ASN A 82 -18.55 23.15 -4.48
CA ASN A 82 -18.40 21.91 -5.21
C ASN A 82 -18.14 22.18 -6.69
N LEU A 83 -17.10 21.56 -7.26
CA LEU A 83 -16.71 21.79 -8.65
C LEU A 83 -17.80 21.40 -9.67
N HIS A 84 -18.54 20.31 -9.44
CA HIS A 84 -19.58 19.88 -10.37
C HIS A 84 -20.70 20.91 -10.45
N ASN A 85 -21.22 21.32 -9.29
CA ASN A 85 -22.29 22.30 -9.23
C ASN A 85 -21.79 23.67 -9.72
N LEU A 86 -20.53 24.04 -9.41
CA LEU A 86 -19.94 25.29 -9.88
C LEU A 86 -19.90 25.36 -11.41
N LEU A 87 -19.54 24.26 -12.08
CA LEU A 87 -19.56 24.17 -13.54
C LEU A 87 -20.99 24.22 -14.09
N GLY A 88 -21.96 23.65 -13.37
CA GLY A 88 -23.39 23.76 -13.68
C GLY A 88 -23.86 25.22 -13.64
N ASP A 89 -23.58 25.93 -12.56
CA ASP A 89 -23.93 27.35 -12.39
C ASP A 89 -23.28 28.23 -13.47
N ILE A 90 -22.02 27.96 -13.82
CA ILE A 90 -21.32 28.66 -14.90
C ILE A 90 -22.01 28.40 -16.25
N ALA A 91 -22.39 27.16 -16.54
CA ALA A 91 -23.09 26.81 -17.77
C ALA A 91 -24.45 27.52 -17.85
N GLU A 92 -25.24 27.51 -16.78
CA GLU A 92 -26.52 28.21 -16.72
C GLU A 92 -26.38 29.73 -16.92
N LYS A 93 -25.33 30.34 -16.35
CA LYS A 93 -25.03 31.77 -16.58
C LYS A 93 -24.70 32.07 -18.04
N PHE A 94 -23.94 31.21 -18.71
CA PHE A 94 -23.66 31.35 -20.15
C PHE A 94 -24.92 31.15 -21.00
N GLU A 95 -25.80 30.21 -20.65
CA GLU A 95 -27.06 29.99 -21.37
C GLU A 95 -28.04 31.16 -21.24
N ASN A 96 -28.01 31.86 -20.11
CA ASN A 96 -28.86 33.02 -19.82
C ASN A 96 -28.24 34.38 -20.21
N ASP A 97 -27.07 34.40 -20.86
CA ASP A 97 -26.30 35.61 -21.19
C ASP A 97 -26.01 36.53 -19.97
N ASP A 98 -25.96 35.97 -18.75
CA ASP A 98 -25.68 36.72 -17.51
C ASP A 98 -24.19 36.66 -17.14
N LEU A 99 -23.45 37.70 -17.55
CA LEU A 99 -22.01 37.82 -17.31
C LEU A 99 -21.65 38.71 -16.11
N SER A 100 -22.64 39.17 -15.33
CA SER A 100 -22.46 40.17 -14.27
C SER A 100 -21.37 39.79 -13.26
N ASP A 101 -21.37 38.52 -12.86
CA ASP A 101 -20.53 37.97 -11.79
C ASP A 101 -19.48 36.97 -12.30
N ILE A 102 -19.25 36.89 -13.61
CA ILE A 102 -18.46 35.80 -14.19
C ILE A 102 -17.00 35.78 -13.73
N GLN A 103 -16.46 36.95 -13.37
CA GLN A 103 -15.13 37.06 -12.78
C GLN A 103 -15.04 36.31 -11.45
N LEU A 104 -16.06 36.43 -10.60
CA LEU A 104 -16.12 35.74 -9.30
C LEU A 104 -16.15 34.22 -9.47
N TYR A 105 -16.94 33.72 -10.44
CA TYR A 105 -16.98 32.30 -10.77
C TYR A 105 -15.66 31.80 -11.38
N SER A 106 -14.99 32.62 -12.20
CA SER A 106 -13.68 32.28 -12.76
C SER A 106 -12.60 32.15 -11.67
N ASP A 107 -12.57 33.09 -10.72
CA ASP A 107 -11.65 33.06 -9.59
C ASP A 107 -11.91 31.83 -8.71
N LYS A 108 -13.18 31.53 -8.45
CA LYS A 108 -13.62 30.32 -7.73
C LYS A 108 -13.18 29.03 -8.43
N LEU A 109 -13.33 28.97 -9.75
CA LEU A 109 -12.92 27.82 -10.55
C LEU A 109 -11.40 27.62 -10.49
N ASN A 110 -10.63 28.71 -10.55
CA ASN A 110 -9.17 28.65 -10.41
C ASN A 110 -8.73 28.16 -9.02
N GLU A 111 -9.42 28.59 -7.97
CA GLU A 111 -9.20 28.07 -6.60
C GLU A 111 -9.43 26.56 -6.55
N LYS A 112 -10.58 26.08 -7.04
CA LYS A 112 -10.89 24.63 -7.06
C LYS A 112 -9.94 23.83 -7.93
N ALA A 113 -9.48 24.39 -9.05
CA ALA A 113 -8.44 23.77 -9.88
C ALA A 113 -7.10 23.66 -9.13
N SER A 114 -6.77 24.63 -8.28
CA SER A 114 -5.59 24.57 -7.40
C SER A 114 -5.74 23.50 -6.33
N ASP A 115 -6.90 23.40 -5.68
CA ASP A 115 -7.20 22.38 -4.65
C ASP A 115 -7.00 20.96 -5.21
N ILE A 116 -7.54 20.69 -6.41
CA ILE A 116 -7.37 19.40 -7.09
C ILE A 116 -5.90 19.13 -7.41
N ARG A 117 -5.16 20.16 -7.83
CA ARG A 117 -3.72 20.02 -8.13
C ARG A 117 -2.92 19.64 -6.88
N ILE A 118 -3.23 20.23 -5.72
CA ILE A 118 -2.61 19.87 -4.44
C ILE A 118 -2.90 18.40 -4.10
N GLN A 119 -4.13 17.94 -4.30
CA GLN A 119 -4.49 16.54 -4.07
C GLN A 119 -3.79 15.59 -5.04
N TYR A 120 -3.63 15.97 -6.31
CA TYR A 120 -2.85 15.22 -7.28
C TYR A 120 -1.39 15.08 -6.84
N VAL A 121 -0.77 16.16 -6.36
CA VAL A 121 0.60 16.12 -5.80
C VAL A 121 0.68 15.18 -4.60
N SER A 122 -0.32 15.18 -3.72
CA SER A 122 -0.41 14.25 -2.58
C SER A 122 -0.45 12.78 -3.03
N ILE A 123 -1.22 12.47 -4.09
CA ILE A 123 -1.26 11.13 -4.69
C ILE A 123 0.10 10.75 -5.28
N GLY A 124 0.79 11.68 -5.93
CA GLY A 124 2.17 11.48 -6.41
C GLY A 124 3.11 11.09 -5.28
N ALA A 125 3.13 11.87 -4.19
CA ALA A 125 3.95 11.56 -3.01
C ALA A 125 3.61 10.19 -2.38
N LYS A 126 2.32 9.83 -2.36
CA LYS A 126 1.84 8.50 -1.94
C LYS A 126 2.37 7.38 -2.85
N SER A 127 2.40 7.59 -4.16
CA SER A 127 2.95 6.64 -5.14
C SER A 127 4.46 6.45 -4.98
N ASP A 128 5.19 7.54 -4.76
CA ASP A 128 6.63 7.50 -4.51
C ASP A 128 6.94 6.73 -3.22
N TYR A 129 6.13 6.95 -2.18
CA TYR A 129 6.23 6.21 -0.92
C TYR A 129 6.04 4.70 -1.12
N ILE A 130 4.99 4.28 -1.83
CA ILE A 130 4.76 2.85 -2.13
C ILE A 130 5.94 2.27 -2.94
N SER A 131 6.44 3.01 -3.93
CA SER A 131 7.56 2.57 -4.78
C SER A 131 8.83 2.35 -3.96
N PHE A 132 9.15 3.28 -3.06
CA PHE A 132 10.27 3.17 -2.13
C PHE A 132 10.16 1.93 -1.23
N PHE A 133 8.99 1.68 -0.64
CA PHE A 133 8.79 0.50 0.20
C PHE A 133 8.85 -0.80 -0.60
N SER A 134 8.32 -0.81 -1.83
CA SER A 134 8.40 -1.97 -2.72
C SER A 134 9.86 -2.33 -3.03
N GLU A 135 10.69 -1.33 -3.35
CA GLU A 135 12.12 -1.54 -3.61
C GLU A 135 12.86 -2.03 -2.36
N ARG A 136 12.58 -1.43 -1.19
CA ARG A 136 13.14 -1.86 0.09
C ARG A 136 12.80 -3.32 0.39
N LEU A 137 11.53 -3.72 0.28
CA LEU A 137 11.08 -5.09 0.54
C LEU A 137 11.69 -6.08 -0.45
N TYR A 138 11.87 -5.68 -1.71
CA TYR A 138 12.56 -6.51 -2.71
C TYR A 138 14.04 -6.73 -2.37
N SER A 139 14.73 -5.69 -1.91
CA SER A 139 16.11 -5.78 -1.43
C SER A 139 16.22 -6.67 -0.18
N GLU A 140 15.33 -6.49 0.79
CA GLU A 140 15.27 -7.32 2.00
C GLU A 140 15.03 -8.80 1.66
N LYS A 141 14.11 -9.09 0.74
CA LYS A 141 13.87 -10.46 0.23
C LYS A 141 15.12 -11.06 -0.40
N THR A 142 15.83 -10.30 -1.23
CA THR A 142 17.06 -10.76 -1.89
C THR A 142 18.17 -11.05 -0.88
N ASN A 143 18.34 -10.16 0.10
CA ASN A 143 19.31 -10.34 1.18
C ASN A 143 18.97 -11.53 2.07
N ALA A 144 17.69 -11.72 2.41
CA ALA A 144 17.23 -12.87 3.18
C ALA A 144 17.47 -14.19 2.43
N ALA A 145 17.15 -14.24 1.13
CA ALA A 145 17.41 -15.41 0.29
C ALA A 145 18.91 -15.74 0.20
N LYS A 146 19.76 -14.71 0.07
CA LYS A 146 21.21 -14.90 0.06
C LYS A 146 21.72 -15.47 1.39
N ARG A 147 21.30 -14.89 2.53
CA ARG A 147 21.66 -15.40 3.86
C ARG A 147 21.17 -16.82 4.08
N GLN A 148 19.96 -17.15 3.63
CA GLN A 148 19.45 -18.51 3.68
C GLN A 148 20.33 -19.46 2.87
N SER A 149 20.69 -19.07 1.64
CA SER A 149 21.61 -19.86 0.80
C SER A 149 23.01 -20.00 1.42
N GLU A 150 23.51 -19.01 2.15
CA GLU A 150 24.81 -19.08 2.84
C GLU A 150 24.76 -19.97 4.10
N LEU A 151 23.60 -20.05 4.78
CA LEU A 151 23.41 -20.84 6.00
C LEU A 151 23.00 -22.29 5.74
N GLU A 152 22.08 -22.51 4.81
CA GLU A 152 21.51 -23.82 4.48
C GLU A 152 22.20 -24.45 3.27
N GLY A 153 22.80 -23.64 2.40
CA GLY A 153 23.52 -24.13 1.24
C GLY A 153 24.82 -24.79 1.65
N ILE A 154 25.10 -25.94 1.06
CA ILE A 154 26.40 -26.60 1.16
C ILE A 154 27.17 -26.33 -0.13
N ASN A 155 28.45 -25.98 -0.01
CA ASN A 155 29.33 -25.93 -1.16
C ASN A 155 29.53 -27.38 -1.66
N LEU A 156 29.11 -27.68 -2.88
CA LEU A 156 29.06 -29.06 -3.37
C LEU A 156 30.46 -29.67 -3.48
N GLU A 157 31.45 -28.86 -3.86
CA GLU A 157 32.84 -29.29 -3.98
C GLU A 157 33.43 -29.66 -2.61
N GLU A 158 33.24 -28.80 -1.61
CA GLU A 158 33.68 -29.04 -0.23
C GLU A 158 32.93 -30.22 0.40
N ALA A 159 31.61 -30.31 0.15
CA ALA A 159 30.77 -31.42 0.61
C ALA A 159 31.26 -32.78 0.07
N ILE A 160 31.60 -32.85 -1.21
CA ILE A 160 32.08 -34.08 -1.85
C ILE A 160 33.44 -34.50 -1.26
N ILE A 161 34.34 -33.54 -1.00
CA ILE A 161 35.64 -33.82 -0.39
C ILE A 161 35.44 -34.35 1.04
N ILE A 162 34.68 -33.64 1.87
CA ILE A 162 34.40 -34.05 3.26
C ILE A 162 33.72 -35.42 3.27
N PHE A 163 32.77 -35.67 2.37
CA PHE A 163 32.09 -36.96 2.26
C PHE A 163 33.06 -38.08 1.87
N SER A 164 33.94 -37.85 0.90
CA SER A 164 34.97 -38.81 0.47
C SER A 164 35.97 -39.11 1.60
N GLU A 165 36.40 -38.10 2.35
CA GLU A 165 37.25 -38.27 3.53
C GLU A 165 36.56 -39.09 4.62
N GLN A 166 35.27 -38.82 4.88
CA GLN A 166 34.46 -39.60 5.83
C GLN A 166 34.30 -41.06 5.38
N GLU A 167 34.06 -41.30 4.09
CA GLU A 167 33.96 -42.65 3.51
C GLU A 167 35.29 -43.40 3.64
N LEU A 168 36.42 -42.76 3.35
CA LEU A 168 37.75 -43.33 3.52
C LEU A 168 38.03 -43.67 4.99
N ALA A 169 37.75 -42.74 5.91
CA ALA A 169 37.93 -42.97 7.34
C ALA A 169 37.04 -44.11 7.85
N TYR A 170 35.79 -44.17 7.41
CA TYR A 170 34.86 -45.24 7.76
C TYR A 170 35.32 -46.61 7.27
N ASN A 171 35.74 -46.71 6.00
CA ASN A 171 36.29 -47.93 5.43
C ASN A 171 37.58 -48.37 6.15
N ALA A 172 38.44 -47.43 6.53
CA ALA A 172 39.63 -47.71 7.32
C ALA A 172 39.26 -48.25 8.72
N CYS A 173 38.27 -47.65 9.39
CA CYS A 173 37.76 -48.13 10.67
C CYS A 173 37.16 -49.54 10.57
N LEU A 174 36.42 -49.85 9.49
CA LEU A 174 35.89 -51.19 9.25
C LEU A 174 37.01 -52.22 9.06
N GLN A 175 38.08 -51.88 8.31
CA GLN A 175 39.25 -52.76 8.16
C GLN A 175 40.02 -52.95 9.47
N MET A 176 40.16 -51.90 10.27
CA MET A 176 40.75 -52.01 11.61
C MET A 176 39.89 -52.87 12.53
N GLY A 177 38.58 -52.67 12.52
CA GLY A 177 37.62 -53.46 13.27
C GLY A 177 37.64 -54.93 12.86
N SER A 178 37.72 -55.24 11.57
CA SER A 178 37.82 -56.64 11.10
C SER A 178 39.14 -57.30 11.51
N LYS A 179 40.25 -56.56 11.49
CA LYS A 179 41.55 -57.03 12.02
C LYS A 179 41.54 -57.23 13.53
N LEU A 180 40.81 -56.40 14.28
CA LEU A 180 40.70 -56.50 15.74
C LEU A 180 39.74 -57.64 16.16
N LEU A 181 38.66 -57.85 15.40
CA LEU A 181 37.63 -58.86 15.66
C LEU A 181 38.02 -60.25 15.15
N GLN A 182 38.99 -60.37 14.25
CA GLN A 182 39.61 -61.66 13.97
C GLN A 182 40.34 -62.12 15.24
N PRO A 183 39.89 -63.19 15.94
CA PRO A 183 40.73 -63.80 16.95
C PRO A 183 41.98 -64.27 16.22
N SER A 184 43.15 -63.82 16.67
CA SER A 184 44.40 -64.49 16.31
C SER A 184 44.19 -65.97 16.67
N LEU A 185 44.19 -66.85 15.66
CA LEU A 185 44.05 -68.30 15.86
C LEU A 185 45.09 -68.82 16.90
N MET A 186 46.20 -68.09 17.08
CA MET A 186 47.22 -68.35 18.11
C MET A 186 46.82 -67.98 19.54
N ASP A 187 45.85 -67.10 19.74
CA ASP A 187 45.34 -66.73 21.07
C ASP A 187 44.28 -67.73 21.58
N TYR A 188 43.69 -68.53 20.69
CA TYR A 188 42.80 -69.64 21.03
C TYR A 188 43.54 -70.97 21.27
N LEU A 189 44.85 -71.01 21.01
CA LEU A 189 45.71 -72.20 21.11
C LEU A 189 46.64 -72.19 22.35
N ARG A 190 46.31 -71.41 23.38
CA ARG A 190 46.93 -71.52 24.71
C ARG A 190 46.10 -72.38 25.65
#